data_AF-A0A2N3BQX0-F1
#
_entry.id   AF-A0A2N3BQX0-F1
#
_cell.length_a   1.000
_cell.length_b   1.000
_cell.length_c   1.000
_cell.angle_alpha   90.00
_cell.angle_beta   90.00
_cell.angle_gamma   90.00
#
_symmetry.space_group_name_H-M   'P 1'
#
loop_
_entity.id
_entity.type
_entity.pdbx_description
1 polymer ?
#
loop_
_entity_poly.entity_id
_entity_poly.type
_entity_poly.pdbx_seq_one_letter_code
_entity_poly.pdbx_strand_id
1 'polypeptide(L)' 'GDYALALRLGRFPATADLRCDFLRPAEGDLRAEAVVLRAGRRLGLADVTLADGAGRLVAVGRGSYATGAG' A
#
# COMPACT_ATOMS: atom_id res chain seq x y z
N GLY A 1 -0.94 2.29 -0.98
CA GLY A 1 0.48 1.92 -0.83
C GLY A 1 1.34 2.83 -1.68
N ASP A 2 1.03 2.86 -2.97
CA ASP A 2 1.36 3.91 -3.94
C ASP A 2 1.24 5.33 -3.38
N TYR A 3 0.16 5.66 -2.68
CA TYR A 3 -0.03 6.99 -2.09
C TYR A 3 1.09 7.35 -1.09
N ALA A 4 1.47 6.39 -0.22
CA ALA A 4 2.57 6.60 0.72
C ALA A 4 3.91 6.80 0.00
N LEU A 5 4.14 6.08 -1.10
CA LEU A 5 5.29 6.32 -1.98
C LEU A 5 5.18 7.66 -2.71
N ALA A 6 3.99 8.05 -3.15
CA ALA A 6 3.77 9.29 -3.88
C ALA A 6 4.08 10.51 -3.03
N LEU A 7 3.67 10.50 -1.75
CA LEU A 7 4.05 11.53 -0.78
C LEU A 7 5.57 11.65 -0.60
N ARG A 8 6.30 10.54 -0.75
CA ARG A 8 7.77 10.53 -0.63
C ARG A 8 8.51 10.86 -1.92
N LEU A 9 7.92 10.53 -3.07
CA LEU A 9 8.51 10.70 -4.41
C LEU A 9 8.09 12.01 -5.11
N GLY A 10 7.04 12.67 -4.62
CA GLY A 10 6.45 13.85 -5.27
C GLY A 10 5.66 13.53 -6.55
N ARG A 11 5.38 12.25 -6.82
CA ARG A 11 4.60 11.79 -7.98
C ARG A 11 4.03 10.39 -7.72
N PHE A 12 2.94 10.03 -8.40
CA PHE A 12 2.37 8.69 -8.31
C PHE A 12 3.19 7.68 -9.13
N PRO A 13 3.77 6.66 -8.50
CA PRO A 13 4.40 5.56 -9.23
C PRO A 13 3.32 4.58 -9.76
N ALA A 14 3.62 3.87 -10.84
CA ALA A 14 2.73 2.82 -11.33
C ALA A 14 2.83 1.57 -10.45
N THR A 15 1.70 0.90 -10.19
CA THR A 15 1.70 -0.40 -9.50
C THR A 15 2.31 -1.47 -10.40
N ALA A 16 3.35 -2.15 -9.92
CA ALA A 16 4.01 -3.24 -10.64
C ALA A 16 3.51 -4.61 -10.18
N ASP A 17 3.29 -4.78 -8.88
CA ASP A 17 2.74 -6.01 -8.28
C ASP A 17 1.99 -5.67 -6.99
N LEU A 18 0.97 -6.48 -6.66
CA LEU A 18 0.18 -6.34 -5.45
C LEU A 18 -0.22 -7.72 -4.92
N ARG A 19 0.16 -7.98 -3.66
CA ARG A 19 -0.38 -9.09 -2.87
C ARG A 19 -1.29 -8.54 -1.78
N CYS A 20 -2.43 -9.19 -1.59
CA CYS A 20 -3.35 -8.96 -0.48
C CYS A 20 -3.77 -10.29 0.13
N ASP A 21 -3.71 -10.39 1.45
CA ASP A 21 -4.24 -11.52 2.22
C ASP A 21 -5.46 -11.02 3.00
N PHE A 22 -6.64 -11.53 2.64
CA PHE A 22 -7.92 -11.19 3.27
C PHE A 22 -8.14 -12.09 4.48
N LEU A 23 -8.27 -11.49 5.67
CA LEU A 23 -8.32 -12.21 6.93
C LEU A 23 -9.76 -12.48 7.38
N ARG A 24 -10.69 -11.59 7.03
CA ARG A 24 -12.12 -11.69 7.35
C ARG A 24 -12.93 -10.73 6.47
N PRO A 25 -14.25 -10.93 6.33
CA PRO A 25 -15.14 -9.95 5.71
C PRO A 25 -15.07 -8.59 6.41
N ALA A 26 -15.23 -7.52 5.64
CA ALA A 26 -15.27 -6.16 6.13
C ALA A 26 -16.43 -5.42 5.47
N GLU A 27 -17.13 -4.59 6.24
CA GLU A 27 -18.28 -3.80 5.81
C GLU A 27 -18.09 -2.34 6.23
N GLY A 28 -18.62 -1.41 5.42
CA GLY A 28 -18.49 0.02 5.65
C GLY A 28 -17.09 0.56 5.36
N ASP A 29 -16.75 1.68 6.01
CA ASP A 29 -15.49 2.38 5.79
C ASP A 29 -14.29 1.61 6.36
N LEU A 30 -13.20 1.61 5.60
CA LEU A 30 -11.94 0.99 5.99
C LEU A 30 -10.84 2.04 6.12
N ARG A 31 -9.99 1.88 7.13
CA ARG A 31 -8.76 2.66 7.28
C ARG A 31 -7.58 1.84 6.79
N ALA A 32 -6.89 2.36 5.78
CA ALA A 32 -5.63 1.81 5.29
C ALA A 32 -4.45 2.59 5.86
N GLU A 33 -3.49 1.89 6.44
CA GLU A 33 -2.20 2.45 6.85
C GLU A 33 -1.09 1.79 6.06
N ALA A 34 -0.12 2.58 5.61
CA ALA A 34 0.96 2.08 4.78
C ALA A 34 2.32 2.56 5.28
N VAL A 35 3.30 1.66 5.27
CA VAL A 35 4.69 1.94 5.60
C VAL A 35 5.54 1.74 4.35
N VAL A 36 6.23 2.79 3.91
CA VAL A 36 7.21 2.69 2.83
C VAL A 36 8.44 1.97 3.35
N LEU A 37 8.66 0.74 2.87
CA LEU A 37 9.85 -0.05 3.20
C LEU A 37 11.05 0.36 2.34
N ARG A 38 10.80 0.74 1.09
CA ARG A 38 11.82 1.17 0.14
C ARG A 38 11.27 2.16 -0.88
N ALA A 39 11.96 3.27 -1.09
CA ALA A 39 11.73 4.20 -2.20
C ALA A 39 12.95 4.18 -3.14
N GLY A 40 13.10 3.09 -3.90
CA GLY A 40 14.25 2.92 -4.79
C GLY A 40 14.11 3.70 -6.10
N ARG A 41 15.17 3.71 -6.91
CA ARG A 41 15.19 4.41 -8.22
C ARG A 41 14.34 3.74 -9.31
N ARG A 42 14.17 2.41 -9.24
CA ARG A 42 13.39 1.63 -10.22
C ARG A 42 12.16 0.96 -9.61
N LEU A 43 12.26 0.55 -8.34
CA LEU A 43 11.19 -0.13 -7.62
C LEU A 43 11.03 0.47 -6.22
N GLY A 44 9.79 0.78 -5.85
CA GLY A 44 9.35 1.11 -4.51
C GLY A 44 8.58 -0.05 -3.88
N LEU A 45 8.58 -0.14 -2.55
CA LEU A 45 7.88 -1.17 -1.79
C LEU A 45 7.17 -0.55 -0.59
N ALA A 46 5.91 -0.93 -0.37
CA ALA A 46 5.15 -0.53 0.80
C ALA A 46 4.31 -1.69 1.36
N ASP A 47 4.31 -1.83 2.68
CA ASP A 47 3.38 -2.70 3.42
C ASP A 47 2.13 -1.91 3.77
N VAL A 48 0.98 -2.58 3.79
CA VAL A 48 -0.32 -1.97 4.04
C VAL A 48 -1.12 -2.85 5.00
N THR A 49 -1.75 -2.23 5.98
CA THR A 49 -2.75 -2.85 6.86
C THR A 49 -4.09 -2.17 6.69
N LEU A 50 -5.17 -2.95 6.67
CA LEU A 50 -6.54 -2.45 6.60
C LEU A 50 -7.29 -2.83 7.87
N ALA A 51 -7.89 -1.83 8.52
CA ALA A 51 -8.77 -2.00 9.66
C ALA A 51 -10.19 -1.49 9.37
N ASP A 52 -11.19 -2.13 9.94
CA ASP A 52 -12.59 -1.67 9.89
C ASP A 52 -12.86 -0.54 10.91
N GLY A 53 -14.10 -0.04 10.93
CA GLY A 53 -14.54 1.00 11.87
C GLY A 53 -14.45 0.62 13.35
N ALA A 54 -14.31 -0.67 13.68
CA ALA A 54 -14.06 -1.15 15.04
C ALA A 54 -12.57 -1.38 15.34
N GLY A 55 -11.67 -1.03 14.41
CA GLY A 55 -10.22 -1.20 14.53
C GLY A 55 -9.75 -2.63 14.33
N ARG A 56 -10.59 -3.54 13.83
CA ARG A 56 -10.21 -4.94 13.61
C ARG A 56 -9.44 -5.05 12.30
N LEU A 57 -8.31 -5.76 12.33
CA LEU A 57 -7.53 -6.03 11.12
C LEU A 57 -8.30 -6.96 10.18
N VAL A 58 -8.59 -6.49 8.97
CA VAL A 58 -9.40 -7.21 7.97
C VAL A 58 -8.61 -7.70 6.77
N ALA A 59 -7.54 -6.99 6.40
CA ALA A 59 -6.63 -7.40 5.35
C ALA A 59 -5.23 -6.85 5.59
N VAL A 60 -4.25 -7.53 5.02
CA VAL A 60 -2.86 -7.05 4.92
C VAL A 60 -2.41 -7.15 3.48
N GLY A 61 -1.50 -6.28 3.07
CA GLY A 61 -0.99 -6.28 1.71
C GLY A 61 0.40 -5.73 1.58
N ARG A 62 1.01 -6.03 0.45
CA ARG A 62 2.30 -5.50 0.02
C ARG A 62 2.20 -5.13 -1.44
N GLY A 63 2.55 -3.88 -1.75
CA GLY A 63 2.64 -3.39 -3.12
C GLY A 63 4.07 -3.11 -3.52
N SER A 64 4.43 -3.46 -4.75
CA SER A 64 5.63 -2.96 -5.40
C SER A 64 5.27 -2.02 -6.55
N TYR A 65 6.07 -0.98 -6.75
CA TYR A 65 5.72 0.13 -7.62
C TYR A 65 6.89 0.52 -8.51
N ALA A 66 6.66 0.73 -9.79
CA ALA A 66 7.66 1.22 -10.72
C ALA A 66 7.94 2.71 -10.44
N THR A 67 9.15 3.00 -9.96
CA THR A 67 9.61 4.35 -9.58
C THR A 67 10.66 4.92 -10.53
N GLY A 68 11.00 4.18 -11.59
CA GLY A 68 11.79 4.69 -12.70
C GLY A 68 11.10 5.89 -13.36
N ALA A 69 11.87 6.85 -13.85
CA ALA A 69 11.33 7.84 -14.77
C ALA A 69 10.91 7.07 -16.03
N GLY A 70 9.64 7.25 -16.44
CA GLY A 70 9.25 7.01 -17.82
C GLY A 70 9.87 8.08 -18.71
#